data_AF-A0A0D8Y4A7-F1
#
_entry.id   AF-A0A0D8Y4A7-F1
#
_cell.length_a   1.000
_cell.length_b   1.000
_cell.length_c   1.000
_cell.angle_alpha   90.00
_cell.angle_beta   90.00
_cell.angle_gamma   90.00
#
_symmetry.space_group_name_H-M   'P 1'
#
loop_
_entity.id
_entity.type
_entity.pdbx_description
1 polymer ?
#
loop_
_entity_poly.entity_id
_entity_poly.type
_entity_poly.pdbx_seq_one_letter_code
_entity_poly.pdbx_strand_id
1 'polypeptide(L)'
;MRLEQECIDKDSTVEKIQQIFDEFSRKYGFYNIEKERNEKQLISKSEELHAALSELSEVRSSLSSLENKYSDLQKNYDRLSVENVELEKELDEIRSEVMERRRKSITRKSLDMIQFVNTRIKIDECEDENMGLVVLEQLLQKIDTLKKENQNLIISLENERAEHKALQRDLHVAVQVAERGREEAEAEVARFMEASKYSSADSEQWTELMKKYDKNSKRNALLAWTQSHLVAYPSLSVTNFSSDWTGGQTLCALIHSIRPDLIDRAELGQGDCTQLAVKRAGELGIEINPEIFMTSSPDWKHIMAIVFELYKKYDYIRKNVGCNLNT
;
A
#
# COMPACT_ATOMS: atom_id res chain seq x y z
N MET A 1 -32.31 105.09 9.63
CA MET A 1 -31.20 104.15 9.36
C MET A 1 -31.29 103.02 10.37
N ARG A 2 -31.92 101.90 10.00
CA ARG A 2 -31.87 100.65 10.78
C ARG A 2 -30.73 99.83 10.20
N LEU A 3 -29.73 99.55 11.02
CA LEU A 3 -28.69 98.57 10.74
C LEU A 3 -29.21 97.24 11.32
N GLU A 4 -29.70 96.36 10.46
CA GLU A 4 -29.96 94.97 10.82
C GLU A 4 -28.62 94.25 10.88
N GLN A 5 -28.23 93.89 12.11
CA GLN A 5 -27.08 93.06 12.39
C GLN A 5 -27.45 91.61 12.02
N GLU A 6 -26.99 91.11 10.88
CA GLU A 6 -27.03 89.68 10.56
C GLU A 6 -26.17 88.94 11.59
N CYS A 7 -26.84 88.33 12.57
CA CYS A 7 -26.22 87.43 13.52
C CYS A 7 -25.90 86.13 12.77
N ILE A 8 -24.71 86.06 12.17
CA ILE A 8 -24.18 84.79 11.66
C ILE A 8 -24.04 83.89 12.88
N ASP A 9 -24.82 82.81 12.89
CA ASP A 9 -24.81 81.79 13.94
C ASP A 9 -23.46 81.06 13.94
N LYS A 10 -22.50 81.65 14.66
CA LYS A 10 -21.13 81.14 14.77
C LYS A 10 -21.11 79.74 15.37
N ASP A 11 -22.06 79.42 16.24
CA ASP A 11 -22.18 78.11 16.86
C ASP A 11 -22.56 77.05 15.82
N SER A 12 -23.52 77.33 14.93
CA SER A 12 -23.87 76.43 13.81
C SER A 12 -22.71 76.19 12.84
N THR A 13 -21.87 77.20 12.63
CA THR A 13 -20.73 77.10 11.70
C THR A 13 -19.59 76.25 12.30
N VAL A 14 -19.33 76.43 13.60
CA VAL A 14 -18.37 75.63 14.37
C VAL A 14 -18.83 74.17 14.46
N GLU A 15 -20.13 73.93 14.67
CA GLU A 15 -20.70 72.58 14.70
C GLU A 15 -20.51 71.84 13.37
N LYS A 16 -20.76 72.51 12.23
CA LYS A 16 -20.53 71.92 10.90
C LYS A 16 -19.08 71.60 10.64
N ILE A 17 -18.15 72.46 11.05
CA ILE A 17 -16.71 72.21 10.92
C ILE A 17 -16.28 71.03 11.79
N GLN A 18 -16.79 70.96 13.03
CA GLN A 18 -16.52 69.83 13.92
C GLN A 18 -17.07 68.52 13.36
N GLN A 19 -18.27 68.55 12.78
CA GLN A 19 -18.90 67.39 12.16
C GLN A 19 -18.10 66.87 10.96
N ILE A 20 -17.60 67.77 10.09
CA ILE A 20 -16.72 67.41 8.97
C ILE A 20 -15.40 66.84 9.48
N PHE A 21 -14.79 67.45 10.50
CA PHE A 21 -13.54 66.98 11.10
C PHE A 21 -13.68 65.59 11.73
N ASP A 22 -14.80 65.35 12.43
CA ASP A 22 -15.13 64.05 13.03
C ASP A 22 -15.38 62.99 11.95
N GLU A 23 -16.07 63.33 10.86
CA GLU A 23 -16.28 62.42 9.72
C GLU A 23 -14.96 62.07 9.03
N PHE A 24 -14.09 63.06 8.83
CA PHE A 24 -12.78 62.88 8.21
C PHE A 24 -11.88 62.00 9.09
N SER A 25 -11.86 62.27 10.39
CA SER A 25 -11.10 61.49 11.38
C SER A 25 -11.60 60.05 11.46
N ARG A 26 -12.92 59.84 11.40
CA ARG A 26 -13.55 58.52 11.42
C ARG A 26 -13.22 57.73 10.15
N LYS A 27 -13.25 58.37 8.98
CA LYS A 27 -12.90 57.75 7.68
C LYS A 27 -11.41 57.43 7.57
N TYR A 28 -10.52 58.35 7.97
CA TYR A 28 -9.08 58.10 7.99
C TYR A 28 -8.69 57.03 9.02
N GLY A 29 -9.36 57.02 10.18
CA GLY A 29 -9.19 55.97 11.18
C GLY A 29 -9.58 54.58 10.65
N PHE A 30 -10.74 54.47 10.00
CA PHE A 30 -11.17 53.22 9.36
C PHE A 30 -10.22 52.76 8.25
N TYR A 31 -9.79 53.69 7.38
CA TYR A 31 -8.85 53.38 6.30
C TYR A 31 -7.50 52.86 6.83
N ASN A 32 -6.97 53.46 7.91
CA ASN A 32 -5.75 52.98 8.54
C ASN A 32 -5.93 51.60 9.17
N ILE A 33 -7.04 51.35 9.88
CA ILE A 33 -7.33 50.04 10.49
C ILE A 33 -7.45 48.95 9.42
N GLU A 34 -8.12 49.24 8.32
CA GLU A 34 -8.33 48.29 7.22
C GLU A 34 -7.01 48.01 6.47
N LYS A 35 -6.19 49.05 6.25
CA LYS A 35 -4.84 48.89 5.70
C LYS A 35 -3.96 48.02 6.61
N GLU A 36 -3.96 48.27 7.92
CA GLU A 36 -3.17 47.52 8.89
C GLU A 36 -3.64 46.06 9.02
N ARG A 37 -4.95 45.82 8.89
CA ARG A 37 -5.54 44.48 8.83
C ARG A 37 -5.08 43.73 7.58
N ASN A 38 -5.08 44.39 6.42
CA ASN A 38 -4.63 43.81 5.16
C ASN A 38 -3.13 43.50 5.19
N GLU A 39 -2.30 44.37 5.76
CA GLU A 39 -0.86 44.13 5.93
C GLU A 39 -0.58 42.93 6.85
N LYS A 40 -1.28 42.81 7.98
CA LYS A 40 -1.17 41.63 8.87
C LYS A 40 -1.59 40.34 8.17
N GLN A 41 -2.65 40.39 7.38
CA GLN A 41 -3.12 39.23 6.63
C GLN A 41 -2.15 38.83 5.52
N LEU A 42 -1.48 39.79 4.88
CA LEU A 42 -0.45 39.54 3.88
C LEU A 42 0.80 38.91 4.52
N ILE A 43 1.22 39.38 5.70
CA ILE A 43 2.35 38.82 6.45
C ILE A 43 2.04 37.38 6.85
N SER A 44 0.87 37.11 7.43
CA SER A 44 0.44 35.76 7.80
C SER A 44 0.42 34.81 6.59
N LYS A 45 -0.11 35.25 5.44
CA LYS A 45 -0.07 34.45 4.21
C LYS A 45 1.36 34.22 3.69
N SER A 46 2.24 35.20 3.85
CA SER A 46 3.66 35.07 3.48
C SER A 46 4.39 34.05 4.35
N GLU A 47 4.11 34.02 5.66
CA GLU A 47 4.69 33.05 6.59
C GLU A 47 4.20 31.63 6.28
N GLU A 48 2.89 31.46 6.04
CA GLU A 48 2.32 30.18 5.62
C GLU A 48 2.93 29.68 4.31
N LEU A 49 3.12 30.57 3.32
CA LEU A 49 3.79 30.22 2.07
C LEU A 49 5.24 29.77 2.29
N HIS A 50 5.97 30.42 3.20
CA HIS A 50 7.35 30.08 3.50
C HIS A 50 7.46 28.72 4.20
N ALA A 51 6.56 28.43 5.14
CA ALA A 51 6.47 27.11 5.77
C ALA A 51 6.20 26.01 4.75
N ALA A 52 5.23 26.21 3.85
CA ALA A 52 4.91 25.25 2.80
C ALA A 52 6.08 25.03 1.82
N LEU A 53 6.84 26.07 1.49
CA LEU A 53 8.04 25.94 0.65
C LEU A 53 9.15 25.15 1.36
N SER A 54 9.30 25.32 2.68
CA SER A 54 10.27 24.55 3.47
C SER A 54 9.91 23.05 3.47
N GLU A 55 8.65 22.72 3.75
CA GLU A 55 8.15 21.35 3.72
C GLU A 55 8.33 20.71 2.34
N LEU A 56 8.01 21.44 1.26
CA LEU A 56 8.25 20.97 -0.10
C LEU A 56 9.73 20.70 -0.39
N SER A 57 10.64 21.47 0.20
CA SER A 57 12.08 21.24 0.05
C SER A 57 12.52 19.94 0.74
N GLU A 58 11.97 19.64 1.91
CA GLU A 58 12.25 18.40 2.66
C GLU A 58 11.67 17.17 1.95
N VAL A 59 10.48 17.30 1.37
CA VAL A 59 9.88 16.25 0.54
C VAL A 59 10.74 16.00 -0.69
N ARG A 60 11.21 17.06 -1.37
CA ARG A 60 12.10 16.91 -2.54
C ARG A 60 13.43 16.24 -2.20
N SER A 61 14.04 16.57 -1.07
CA SER A 61 15.30 15.93 -0.66
C SER A 61 15.07 14.45 -0.32
N SER A 62 13.96 14.14 0.34
CA SER A 62 13.54 12.76 0.64
C SER A 62 13.27 11.96 -0.63
N LEU A 63 12.57 12.54 -1.61
CA LEU A 63 12.31 11.94 -2.92
C LEU A 63 13.62 11.62 -3.64
N SER A 64 14.54 12.58 -3.70
CA SER A 64 15.85 12.38 -4.33
C SER A 64 16.67 11.29 -3.65
N SER A 65 16.61 11.18 -2.32
CA SER A 65 17.22 10.07 -1.58
C SER A 65 16.60 8.72 -1.96
N LEU A 66 15.28 8.66 -2.09
CA LEU A 66 14.56 7.45 -2.45
C LEU A 66 14.86 7.00 -3.89
N GLU A 67 14.90 7.95 -4.83
CA GLU A 67 15.28 7.71 -6.23
C GLU A 67 16.69 7.13 -6.35
N ASN A 68 17.64 7.65 -5.57
CA ASN A 68 19.00 7.10 -5.52
C ASN A 68 19.02 5.66 -4.97
N LYS A 69 18.29 5.39 -3.88
CA LYS A 69 18.17 4.03 -3.32
C LYS A 69 17.55 3.06 -4.33
N TYR A 70 16.53 3.50 -5.07
CA TYR A 70 15.91 2.68 -6.10
C TYR A 70 16.87 2.38 -7.26
N SER A 71 17.64 3.39 -7.71
CA SER A 71 18.69 3.23 -8.72
C SER A 71 19.76 2.22 -8.30
N ASP A 72 20.20 2.27 -7.04
CA ASP A 72 21.18 1.32 -6.51
C ASP A 72 20.62 -0.10 -6.37
N LEU A 73 19.35 -0.22 -5.95
CA LEU A 73 18.68 -1.52 -5.88
C LEU A 73 18.50 -2.14 -7.28
N GLN A 74 18.16 -1.32 -8.28
CA GLN A 74 18.04 -1.76 -9.66
C GLN A 74 19.38 -2.30 -10.19
N LYS A 75 20.49 -1.59 -9.97
CA LYS A 75 21.82 -2.06 -10.36
C LYS A 75 22.20 -3.38 -9.68
N ASN A 76 21.83 -3.56 -8.41
CA ASN A 76 22.07 -4.82 -7.70
C ASN A 76 21.24 -5.96 -8.28
N TYR A 77 19.98 -5.72 -8.64
CA TYR A 77 19.13 -6.69 -9.29
C TYR A 77 19.71 -7.12 -10.65
N ASP A 78 20.12 -6.17 -11.48
CA ASP A 78 20.70 -6.45 -12.79
C ASP A 78 22.02 -7.25 -12.66
N ARG A 79 22.85 -6.94 -11.66
CA ARG A 79 24.08 -7.70 -11.37
C ARG A 79 23.77 -9.15 -10.97
N LEU A 80 22.84 -9.36 -10.04
CA LEU A 80 22.45 -10.69 -9.59
C LEU A 80 21.80 -11.51 -10.71
N SER A 81 21.05 -10.86 -11.60
CA SER A 81 20.47 -11.50 -12.79
C SER A 81 21.55 -12.07 -13.71
N VAL A 82 22.62 -11.31 -13.98
CA VAL A 82 23.75 -11.77 -14.78
C VAL A 82 24.49 -12.93 -14.09
N GLU A 83 24.75 -12.82 -12.78
CA GLU A 83 25.43 -13.86 -12.00
C GLU A 83 24.63 -15.17 -11.99
N ASN A 84 23.31 -15.11 -11.87
CA ASN A 84 22.45 -16.30 -11.94
C ASN A 84 22.55 -17.00 -13.29
N VAL A 85 22.53 -16.25 -14.40
CA VAL A 85 22.66 -16.83 -15.75
C VAL A 85 24.03 -17.50 -15.92
N GLU A 86 25.08 -16.92 -15.35
CA GLU A 86 26.43 -17.48 -15.42
C GLU A 86 26.55 -18.77 -14.59
N LEU A 87 26.00 -18.79 -13.38
CA LEU A 87 25.93 -19.99 -12.54
C LEU A 87 25.10 -21.12 -13.19
N GLU A 88 23.99 -20.80 -13.85
CA GLU A 88 23.20 -21.80 -14.59
C GLU A 88 24.03 -22.46 -15.70
N LYS A 89 24.83 -21.66 -16.42
CA LYS A 89 25.72 -22.17 -17.46
C LYS A 89 26.82 -23.07 -16.90
N GLU A 90 27.47 -22.67 -15.81
CA GLU A 90 28.48 -23.50 -15.14
C GLU A 90 27.89 -24.85 -14.68
N LEU A 91 26.66 -24.84 -14.16
CA LEU A 91 25.97 -26.04 -13.70
C LEU A 91 25.69 -27.01 -14.85
N ASP A 92 25.30 -26.52 -16.02
CA ASP A 92 25.09 -27.33 -17.22
C ASP A 92 26.40 -27.87 -17.83
N GLU A 93 27.50 -27.13 -17.75
CA GLU A 93 28.83 -27.61 -18.12
C GLU A 93 29.26 -28.77 -17.21
N ILE A 94 29.12 -28.61 -15.88
CA ILE A 94 29.44 -29.68 -14.91
C ILE A 94 28.58 -30.93 -15.15
N ARG A 95 27.27 -30.76 -15.38
CA ARG A 95 26.37 -31.88 -15.71
C ARG A 95 26.84 -32.63 -16.95
N SER A 96 27.23 -31.90 -17.99
CA SER A 96 27.71 -32.47 -19.24
C SER A 96 29.03 -33.24 -19.04
N GLU A 97 29.98 -32.68 -18.29
CA GLU A 97 31.22 -33.35 -17.94
C GLU A 97 31.02 -34.67 -17.18
N VAL A 98 30.15 -34.64 -16.16
CA VAL A 98 29.86 -35.84 -15.34
C VAL A 98 29.26 -36.94 -16.22
N MET A 99 28.33 -36.60 -17.10
CA MET A 99 27.72 -37.55 -18.03
C MET A 99 28.74 -38.14 -19.00
N GLU A 100 29.67 -37.34 -19.51
CA GLU A 100 30.71 -37.81 -20.43
C GLU A 100 31.76 -38.68 -19.73
N ARG A 101 32.18 -38.33 -18.49
CA ARG A 101 33.06 -39.18 -17.67
C ARG A 101 32.42 -40.55 -17.41
N ARG A 102 31.12 -40.57 -17.08
CA ARG A 102 30.36 -41.80 -16.87
C ARG A 102 30.33 -42.66 -18.13
N ARG A 103 30.06 -42.05 -19.30
CA ARG A 103 30.05 -42.74 -20.60
C ARG A 103 31.41 -43.40 -20.90
N LYS A 104 32.51 -42.66 -20.76
CA LYS A 104 33.88 -43.18 -21.00
C LYS A 104 34.24 -44.33 -20.05
N SER A 105 33.86 -44.25 -18.78
CA SER A 105 34.11 -45.31 -17.79
C SER A 105 33.41 -46.62 -18.16
N ILE A 106 32.13 -46.54 -18.59
CA ILE A 106 31.34 -47.71 -19.01
C ILE A 106 31.99 -48.38 -20.23
N THR A 107 32.35 -47.60 -21.25
CA THR A 107 32.97 -48.14 -22.47
C THR A 107 34.30 -48.84 -22.18
N ARG A 108 35.15 -48.23 -21.33
CA ARG A 108 36.44 -48.82 -20.97
C ARG A 108 36.30 -50.14 -20.22
N LYS A 109 35.43 -50.20 -19.21
CA LYS A 109 35.14 -51.46 -18.47
C LYS A 109 34.63 -52.57 -19.40
N SER A 110 33.81 -52.21 -20.39
CA SER A 110 33.34 -53.17 -21.41
C SER A 110 34.49 -53.70 -22.28
N LEU A 111 35.43 -52.84 -22.68
CA LEU A 111 36.56 -53.22 -23.53
C LEU A 111 37.54 -54.13 -22.78
N ASP A 112 37.87 -53.79 -21.54
CA ASP A 112 38.78 -54.57 -20.68
C ASP A 112 38.23 -55.99 -20.46
N MET A 113 36.92 -56.11 -20.27
CA MET A 113 36.23 -57.40 -20.13
C MET A 113 36.26 -58.24 -21.42
N ILE A 114 36.03 -57.62 -22.58
CA ILE A 114 36.12 -58.31 -23.89
C ILE A 114 37.56 -58.81 -24.13
N GLN A 115 38.57 -57.99 -23.82
CA GLN A 115 39.99 -58.36 -23.97
C GLN A 115 40.40 -59.50 -23.04
N PHE A 116 39.92 -59.49 -21.79
CA PHE A 116 40.16 -60.55 -20.82
C PHE A 116 39.57 -61.90 -21.25
N VAL A 117 38.37 -61.90 -21.84
CA VAL A 117 37.75 -63.13 -22.37
C VAL A 117 38.53 -63.67 -23.56
N ASN A 118 38.91 -62.80 -24.50
CA ASN A 118 39.64 -63.21 -25.71
C ASN A 118 41.04 -63.78 -25.44
N THR A 119 41.74 -63.29 -24.42
CA THR A 119 43.06 -63.85 -24.04
C THR A 119 42.95 -65.22 -23.41
N ARG A 120 41.85 -65.52 -22.69
CA ARG A 120 41.68 -66.78 -21.96
C ARG A 120 41.22 -67.94 -22.83
N ILE A 121 40.56 -67.65 -23.96
CA ILE A 121 40.15 -68.64 -24.96
C ILE A 121 41.36 -69.14 -25.80
N LYS A 122 42.50 -68.43 -25.80
CA LYS A 122 43.69 -68.74 -26.61
C LYS A 122 44.65 -69.80 -26.02
N ILE A 123 44.25 -70.62 -25.05
CA ILE A 123 45.13 -71.69 -24.54
C ILE A 123 45.02 -72.91 -25.46
N ASP A 124 46.14 -73.12 -26.15
CA ASP A 124 46.48 -74.13 -27.12
C ASP A 124 46.68 -75.52 -26.48
N GLU A 125 46.57 -76.55 -27.31
CA GLU A 125 46.62 -77.99 -27.04
C GLU A 125 47.80 -78.43 -26.13
N CYS A 126 47.53 -78.88 -24.91
CA CYS A 126 48.54 -79.53 -24.05
C CYS A 126 47.94 -80.80 -23.40
N GLU A 127 48.46 -81.96 -23.80
CA GLU A 127 48.02 -83.31 -23.42
C GLU A 127 48.45 -83.71 -21.99
N ASP A 128 48.15 -82.89 -20.98
CA ASP A 128 48.28 -83.28 -19.57
C ASP A 128 46.92 -83.11 -18.87
N GLU A 129 46.11 -84.18 -18.91
CA GLU A 129 44.76 -84.21 -18.33
C GLU A 129 44.75 -83.77 -16.85
N ASN A 130 45.85 -83.98 -16.12
CA ASN A 130 45.97 -83.64 -14.71
C ASN A 130 46.17 -82.13 -14.49
N MET A 131 46.95 -81.47 -15.36
CA MET A 131 47.07 -79.99 -15.37
C MET A 131 45.78 -79.33 -15.88
N GLY A 132 45.12 -79.92 -16.88
CA GLY A 132 43.82 -79.48 -17.37
C GLY A 132 42.75 -79.47 -16.26
N LEU A 133 42.72 -80.53 -15.44
CA LEU A 133 41.82 -80.64 -14.28
C LEU A 133 42.07 -79.56 -13.22
N VAL A 134 43.34 -79.31 -12.86
CA VAL A 134 43.71 -78.27 -11.87
C VAL A 134 43.33 -76.87 -12.38
N VAL A 135 43.57 -76.58 -13.66
CA VAL A 135 43.17 -75.30 -14.27
C VAL A 135 41.65 -75.17 -14.30
N LEU A 136 40.92 -76.24 -14.62
CA LEU A 136 39.46 -76.25 -14.61
C LEU A 136 38.89 -75.94 -13.22
N GLU A 137 39.44 -76.55 -12.18
CA GLU A 137 39.02 -76.34 -10.79
C GLU A 137 39.27 -74.90 -10.31
N GLN A 138 40.41 -74.32 -10.67
CA GLN A 138 40.71 -72.90 -10.40
C GLN A 138 39.76 -71.96 -11.14
N LEU A 139 39.43 -72.25 -12.41
CA LEU A 139 38.48 -71.46 -13.18
C LEU A 139 37.07 -71.54 -12.58
N LEU A 140 36.63 -72.72 -12.16
CA LEU A 140 35.34 -72.91 -11.49
C LEU A 140 35.26 -72.11 -10.17
N GLN A 141 36.31 -72.16 -9.35
CA GLN A 141 36.36 -71.39 -8.11
C GLN A 141 36.35 -69.87 -8.38
N LYS A 142 37.04 -69.42 -9.42
CA LYS A 142 37.03 -68.01 -9.83
C LYS A 142 35.66 -67.58 -10.36
N ILE A 143 34.97 -68.43 -11.11
CA ILE A 143 33.59 -68.20 -11.57
C ILE A 143 32.66 -68.03 -10.36
N ASP A 144 32.74 -68.91 -9.37
CA ASP A 144 31.92 -68.80 -8.16
C ASP A 144 32.21 -67.53 -7.35
N THR A 145 33.48 -67.14 -7.25
CA THR A 145 33.87 -65.90 -6.58
C THR A 145 33.30 -64.68 -7.32
N LEU A 146 33.48 -64.63 -8.64
CA LEU A 146 32.94 -63.53 -9.47
C LEU A 146 31.41 -63.51 -9.48
N LYS A 147 30.76 -64.67 -9.32
CA LYS A 147 29.30 -64.77 -9.21
C LYS A 147 28.80 -64.15 -7.91
N LYS A 148 29.48 -64.42 -6.79
CA LYS A 148 29.18 -63.77 -5.49
C LYS A 148 29.42 -62.27 -5.53
N GLU A 149 30.54 -61.83 -6.10
CA GLU A 149 30.83 -60.40 -6.28
C GLU A 149 29.76 -59.70 -7.14
N ASN A 150 29.35 -60.31 -8.26
CA ASN A 150 28.27 -59.77 -9.08
C ASN A 150 26.94 -59.69 -8.32
N GLN A 151 26.59 -60.69 -7.51
CA GLN A 151 25.38 -60.64 -6.68
C GLN A 151 25.44 -59.49 -5.68
N ASN A 152 26.58 -59.29 -5.02
CA ASN A 152 26.77 -58.17 -4.09
C ASN A 152 26.68 -56.81 -4.80
N LEU A 153 27.26 -56.68 -6.00
CA LEU A 153 27.19 -55.46 -6.79
C LEU A 153 25.76 -55.16 -7.26
N ILE A 154 24.97 -56.18 -7.62
CA ILE A 154 23.55 -56.02 -7.97
C ILE A 154 22.77 -55.46 -6.78
N ILE A 155 22.93 -56.05 -5.59
CA ILE A 155 22.26 -55.57 -4.37
C ILE A 155 22.67 -54.14 -4.05
N SER A 156 23.97 -53.82 -4.15
CA SER A 156 24.47 -52.45 -3.92
C SER A 156 23.89 -51.45 -4.91
N LEU A 157 23.82 -51.79 -6.19
CA LEU A 157 23.23 -50.94 -7.23
C LEU A 157 21.72 -50.73 -7.02
N GLU A 158 21.01 -51.76 -6.58
CA GLU A 158 19.58 -51.65 -6.24
C GLU A 158 19.36 -50.72 -5.05
N ASN A 159 20.20 -50.80 -4.02
CA ASN A 159 20.16 -49.89 -2.87
C ASN A 159 20.44 -48.44 -3.28
N GLU A 160 21.52 -48.19 -4.04
CA GLU A 160 21.82 -46.83 -4.53
C GLU A 160 20.70 -46.26 -5.41
N ARG A 161 20.08 -47.10 -6.25
CA ARG A 161 18.91 -46.69 -7.06
C ARG A 161 17.71 -46.33 -6.19
N ALA A 162 17.48 -47.07 -5.11
CA ALA A 162 16.39 -46.79 -4.17
C ALA A 162 16.63 -45.46 -3.43
N GLU A 163 17.86 -45.21 -3.00
CA GLU A 163 18.29 -43.95 -2.37
C GLU A 163 18.14 -42.76 -3.32
N HIS A 164 18.61 -42.88 -4.57
CA HIS A 164 18.45 -41.83 -5.58
C HIS A 164 16.97 -41.52 -5.83
N LYS A 165 16.10 -42.54 -5.86
CA LYS A 165 14.66 -42.35 -6.02
C LYS A 165 14.01 -41.72 -4.78
N ALA A 166 14.57 -41.91 -3.59
CA ALA A 166 14.14 -41.20 -2.39
C ALA A 166 14.54 -39.72 -2.45
N LEU A 167 15.81 -39.44 -2.76
CA LEU A 167 16.31 -38.07 -2.90
C LEU A 167 15.53 -37.27 -3.95
N GLN A 168 15.19 -37.89 -5.08
CA GLN A 168 14.37 -37.24 -6.10
C GLN A 168 12.98 -36.84 -5.59
N ARG A 169 12.36 -37.66 -4.73
CA ARG A 169 11.07 -37.34 -4.11
C ARG A 169 11.20 -36.19 -3.11
N ASP A 170 12.24 -36.22 -2.29
CA ASP A 170 12.49 -35.17 -1.30
C ASP A 170 12.75 -33.82 -1.98
N LEU A 171 13.53 -33.81 -3.07
CA LEU A 171 13.76 -32.61 -3.86
C LEU A 171 12.45 -32.05 -4.46
N HIS A 172 11.58 -32.93 -4.97
CA HIS A 172 10.29 -32.49 -5.51
C HIS A 172 9.41 -31.82 -4.43
N VAL A 173 9.36 -32.41 -3.23
CA VAL A 173 8.63 -31.83 -2.10
C VAL A 173 9.23 -30.48 -1.70
N ALA A 174 10.56 -30.37 -1.65
CA ALA A 174 11.24 -29.11 -1.34
C ALA A 174 10.90 -28.00 -2.35
N VAL A 175 10.86 -28.32 -3.64
CA VAL A 175 10.44 -27.39 -4.70
C VAL A 175 8.99 -26.95 -4.51
N GLN A 176 8.07 -27.87 -4.24
CA GLN A 176 6.66 -27.54 -4.00
C GLN A 176 6.47 -26.63 -2.77
N VAL A 177 7.25 -26.83 -1.70
CA VAL A 177 7.22 -25.98 -0.51
C VAL A 177 7.77 -24.58 -0.82
N ALA A 178 8.85 -24.49 -1.59
CA ALA A 178 9.41 -23.21 -2.02
C ALA A 178 8.44 -22.43 -2.92
N GLU A 179 7.79 -23.10 -3.87
CA GLU A 179 6.76 -22.50 -4.72
C GLU A 179 5.58 -21.97 -3.90
N ARG A 180 5.08 -22.75 -2.94
CA ARG A 180 4.03 -22.29 -2.01
C ARG A 180 4.47 -21.07 -1.21
N GLY A 181 5.70 -21.08 -0.69
CA GLY A 181 6.24 -19.93 0.05
C GLY A 181 6.35 -18.67 -0.81
N ARG A 182 6.70 -18.81 -2.10
CA ARG A 182 6.70 -17.70 -3.06
C ARG A 182 5.28 -17.15 -3.27
N GLU A 183 4.29 -18.02 -3.46
CA GLU A 183 2.88 -17.61 -3.62
C GLU A 183 2.34 -16.90 -2.38
N GLU A 184 2.65 -17.39 -1.18
CA GLU A 184 2.28 -16.76 0.08
C GLU A 184 2.92 -15.37 0.21
N ALA A 185 4.20 -15.22 -0.14
CA ALA A 185 4.89 -13.93 -0.13
C ALA A 185 4.31 -12.94 -1.15
N GLU A 186 4.00 -13.40 -2.38
CA GLU A 186 3.34 -12.58 -3.40
C GLU A 186 1.94 -12.11 -2.97
N ALA A 187 1.17 -12.98 -2.31
CA ALA A 187 -0.14 -12.63 -1.78
C ALA A 187 -0.04 -11.57 -0.68
N GLU A 188 0.97 -11.65 0.19
CA GLU A 188 1.20 -10.65 1.24
C GLU A 188 1.61 -9.29 0.66
N VAL A 189 2.49 -9.29 -0.35
CA VAL A 189 2.85 -8.06 -1.09
C VAL A 189 1.62 -7.46 -1.78
N ALA A 190 0.77 -8.28 -2.40
CA ALA A 190 -0.47 -7.82 -3.03
C ALA A 190 -1.44 -7.20 -2.01
N ARG A 191 -1.57 -7.80 -0.82
CA ARG A 191 -2.36 -7.22 0.28
C ARG A 191 -1.82 -5.87 0.72
N PHE A 192 -0.51 -5.74 0.88
CA PHE A 192 0.12 -4.47 1.25
C PHE A 192 -0.09 -3.39 0.18
N MET A 193 0.07 -3.75 -1.10
CA MET A 193 -0.20 -2.87 -2.23
C MET A 193 -1.67 -2.41 -2.27
N GLU A 194 -2.61 -3.32 -2.05
CA GLU A 194 -4.04 -2.97 -2.00
C GLU A 194 -4.36 -2.07 -0.81
N ALA A 195 -3.79 -2.34 0.37
CA ALA A 195 -3.92 -1.45 1.54
C ALA A 195 -3.37 -0.03 1.25
N SER A 196 -2.29 0.08 0.47
CA SER A 196 -1.73 1.38 0.06
C SER A 196 -2.57 2.12 -0.98
N LYS A 197 -3.29 1.42 -1.86
CA LYS A 197 -4.21 2.04 -2.84
C LYS A 197 -5.34 2.81 -2.15
N TYR A 198 -5.89 2.28 -1.06
CA TYR A 198 -6.90 2.98 -0.25
C TYR A 198 -6.33 4.30 0.29
N SER A 199 -5.06 4.33 0.71
CA SER A 199 -4.38 5.55 1.15
C SER A 199 -4.16 6.56 0.01
N SER A 200 -3.90 6.09 -1.22
CA SER A 200 -3.72 6.95 -2.40
C SER A 200 -5.01 7.61 -2.89
N ALA A 201 -6.12 6.86 -2.97
CA ALA A 201 -7.41 7.39 -3.40
C ALA A 201 -7.99 8.39 -2.39
N ASP A 202 -7.86 8.10 -1.10
CA ASP A 202 -8.24 9.02 -0.04
C ASP A 202 -7.37 10.29 -0.09
N SER A 203 -6.08 10.18 -0.43
CA SER A 203 -5.18 11.33 -0.60
C SER A 203 -5.69 12.31 -1.67
N GLU A 204 -6.11 11.81 -2.83
CA GLU A 204 -6.67 12.65 -3.90
C GLU A 204 -7.98 13.34 -3.45
N GLN A 205 -8.90 12.60 -2.82
CA GLN A 205 -10.15 13.15 -2.30
C GLN A 205 -9.93 14.22 -1.22
N TRP A 206 -8.92 14.04 -0.36
CA TRP A 206 -8.50 15.05 0.60
C TRP A 206 -7.97 16.30 -0.09
N THR A 207 -7.14 16.17 -1.12
CA THR A 207 -6.62 17.33 -1.87
C THR A 207 -7.73 18.11 -2.57
N GLU A 208 -8.72 17.42 -3.16
CA GLU A 208 -9.88 18.06 -3.80
C GLU A 208 -10.73 18.82 -2.78
N LEU A 209 -11.00 18.22 -1.62
CA LEU A 209 -11.77 18.83 -0.54
C LEU A 209 -11.10 20.09 0.02
N MET A 210 -9.80 20.00 0.32
CA MET A 210 -9.00 21.12 0.83
C MET A 210 -8.97 22.29 -0.15
N LYS A 211 -8.83 22.01 -1.45
CA LYS A 211 -8.90 23.01 -2.52
C LYS A 211 -10.27 23.66 -2.62
N LYS A 212 -11.36 22.89 -2.53
CA LYS A 212 -12.74 23.40 -2.66
C LYS A 212 -13.11 24.42 -1.58
N TYR A 213 -12.66 24.21 -0.35
CA TYR A 213 -12.99 25.07 0.80
C TYR A 213 -11.87 26.06 1.18
N ASP A 214 -10.79 26.12 0.39
CA ASP A 214 -9.62 26.95 0.62
C ASP A 214 -9.07 26.78 2.06
N LYS A 215 -8.76 25.52 2.42
CA LYS A 215 -8.23 25.14 3.74
C LYS A 215 -6.92 24.39 3.60
N ASN A 216 -5.99 24.64 4.52
CA ASN A 216 -4.66 24.02 4.59
C ASN A 216 -4.60 22.76 5.47
N SER A 217 -5.72 22.31 6.05
CA SER A 217 -5.77 21.10 6.86
C SER A 217 -7.01 20.25 6.57
N LYS A 218 -6.83 18.92 6.57
CA LYS A 218 -7.91 17.94 6.39
C LYS A 218 -9.08 18.18 7.34
N ARG A 219 -8.77 18.45 8.62
CA ARG A 219 -9.76 18.77 9.66
C ARG A 219 -10.56 20.02 9.30
N ASN A 220 -9.91 21.13 8.97
CA ASN A 220 -10.61 22.38 8.71
C ASN A 220 -11.43 22.31 7.41
N ALA A 221 -10.93 21.60 6.40
CA ALA A 221 -11.65 21.37 5.15
C ALA A 221 -12.92 20.56 5.37
N LEU A 222 -12.83 19.44 6.11
CA LEU A 222 -13.99 18.62 6.44
C LEU A 222 -15.00 19.35 7.33
N LEU A 223 -14.52 20.19 8.26
CA LEU A 223 -15.38 20.98 9.13
C LEU A 223 -16.14 22.03 8.32
N ALA A 224 -15.46 22.75 7.41
CA ALA A 224 -16.10 23.71 6.52
C ALA A 224 -17.14 23.05 5.60
N TRP A 225 -16.83 21.84 5.11
CA TRP A 225 -17.80 21.04 4.34
C TRP A 225 -19.03 20.70 5.18
N THR A 226 -18.84 20.18 6.39
CA THR A 226 -19.93 19.84 7.31
C THR A 226 -20.80 21.06 7.61
N GLN A 227 -20.18 22.20 7.95
CA GLN A 227 -20.89 23.46 8.22
C GLN A 227 -21.71 23.92 7.00
N SER A 228 -21.16 23.81 5.79
CA SER A 228 -21.88 24.18 4.56
C SER A 228 -23.11 23.31 4.28
N HIS A 229 -23.09 22.04 4.71
CA HIS A 229 -24.22 21.12 4.56
C HIS A 229 -25.28 21.29 5.65
N LEU A 230 -24.91 21.91 6.78
CA LEU A 230 -25.78 22.12 7.92
C LEU A 230 -26.38 23.53 8.01
N VAL A 231 -26.17 24.39 7.02
CA VAL A 231 -26.74 25.76 6.98
C VAL A 231 -28.27 25.75 7.11
N ALA A 232 -28.93 24.70 6.61
CA ALA A 232 -30.38 24.54 6.70
C ALA A 232 -30.88 24.17 8.11
N TYR A 233 -29.99 23.93 9.09
CA TYR A 233 -30.32 23.52 10.46
C TYR A 233 -29.80 24.54 11.49
N PRO A 234 -30.51 25.66 11.71
CA PRO A 234 -30.04 26.73 12.59
C PRO A 234 -29.89 26.33 14.06
N SER A 235 -30.55 25.24 14.48
CA SER A 235 -30.44 24.69 15.84
C SER A 235 -29.10 23.96 16.08
N LEU A 236 -28.32 23.71 15.04
CA LEU A 236 -27.05 22.99 15.11
C LEU A 236 -25.90 23.95 14.77
N SER A 237 -24.92 24.04 15.68
CA SER A 237 -23.67 24.77 15.45
C SER A 237 -22.51 23.80 15.61
N VAL A 238 -21.88 23.41 14.50
CA VAL A 238 -20.76 22.47 14.50
C VAL A 238 -19.45 23.24 14.40
N THR A 239 -18.65 23.17 15.44
CA THR A 239 -17.35 23.84 15.60
C THR A 239 -16.20 22.86 15.81
N ASN A 240 -16.50 21.62 16.19
CA ASN A 240 -15.52 20.57 16.44
C ASN A 240 -15.99 19.20 15.92
N PHE A 241 -15.12 18.20 16.04
CA PHE A 241 -15.41 16.79 15.75
C PHE A 241 -15.53 15.95 17.03
N SER A 242 -15.85 16.56 18.17
CA SER A 242 -15.99 15.87 19.45
C SER A 242 -17.37 16.15 20.06
N SER A 243 -17.47 17.06 21.02
CA SER A 243 -18.69 17.32 21.80
C SER A 243 -19.90 17.71 20.96
N ASP A 244 -19.70 18.32 19.79
CA ASP A 244 -20.81 18.77 18.92
C ASP A 244 -21.49 17.60 18.19
N TRP A 245 -20.93 16.39 18.31
CA TRP A 245 -21.45 15.17 17.69
C TRP A 245 -22.15 14.27 18.70
N THR A 246 -22.03 14.56 19.99
CA THR A 246 -22.66 13.80 21.06
C THR A 246 -24.17 13.70 20.86
N GLY A 247 -24.74 12.51 21.06
CA GLY A 247 -26.17 12.26 20.90
C GLY A 247 -26.65 12.14 19.44
N GLY A 248 -25.74 12.16 18.45
CA GLY A 248 -26.04 11.76 17.07
C GLY A 248 -26.91 12.73 16.25
N GLN A 249 -27.42 13.82 16.83
CA GLN A 249 -28.29 14.77 16.13
C GLN A 249 -27.59 15.43 14.93
N THR A 250 -26.33 15.85 15.13
CA THR A 250 -25.49 16.41 14.06
C THR A 250 -25.26 15.42 12.93
N LEU A 251 -25.08 14.14 13.27
CA LEU A 251 -24.89 13.07 12.28
C LEU A 251 -26.18 12.83 11.47
N CYS A 252 -27.34 12.75 12.12
CA CYS A 252 -28.63 12.64 11.43
C CYS A 252 -28.87 13.82 10.48
N ALA A 253 -28.60 15.06 10.93
CA ALA A 253 -28.80 16.24 10.10
C ALA A 253 -27.86 16.22 8.87
N LEU A 254 -26.62 15.76 9.05
CA LEU A 254 -25.68 15.62 7.94
C LEU A 254 -26.13 14.54 6.95
N ILE A 255 -26.58 13.37 7.42
CA ILE A 255 -27.12 12.31 6.56
C ILE A 255 -28.34 12.82 5.78
N HIS A 256 -29.28 13.51 6.45
CA HIS A 256 -30.43 14.14 5.79
C HIS A 256 -29.99 15.16 4.73
N SER A 257 -28.94 15.95 4.98
CA SER A 257 -28.46 16.92 3.98
C SER A 257 -27.96 16.26 2.69
N ILE A 258 -27.40 15.05 2.80
CA ILE A 258 -26.87 14.27 1.66
C ILE A 258 -28.00 13.51 0.97
N ARG A 259 -28.92 12.93 1.74
CA ARG A 259 -30.06 12.14 1.27
C ARG A 259 -31.31 12.46 2.10
N PRO A 260 -32.07 13.50 1.71
CA PRO A 260 -33.27 13.93 2.45
C PRO A 260 -34.37 12.88 2.50
N ASP A 261 -34.35 11.91 1.59
CA ASP A 261 -35.31 10.81 1.50
C ASP A 261 -35.14 9.74 2.58
N LEU A 262 -33.99 9.70 3.28
CA LEU A 262 -33.69 8.67 4.29
C LEU A 262 -34.12 9.05 5.71
N ILE A 263 -34.25 10.34 6.01
CA ILE A 263 -34.57 10.85 7.35
C ILE A 263 -35.66 11.91 7.20
N ASP A 264 -36.77 11.75 7.91
CA ASP A 264 -37.76 12.84 8.00
C ASP A 264 -37.23 13.92 8.95
N ARG A 265 -37.37 15.17 8.53
CA ARG A 265 -36.94 16.33 9.31
C ARG A 265 -37.65 16.42 10.66
N ALA A 266 -38.87 15.89 10.79
CA ALA A 266 -39.58 15.84 12.07
C ALA A 266 -38.92 14.91 13.11
N GLU A 267 -38.16 13.91 12.66
CA GLU A 267 -37.41 12.97 13.53
C GLU A 267 -36.14 13.62 14.11
N LEU A 268 -35.65 14.71 13.49
CA LEU A 268 -34.48 15.48 13.94
C LEU A 268 -34.82 16.32 15.18
N GLY A 269 -34.93 15.67 16.34
CA GLY A 269 -35.24 16.32 17.63
C GLY A 269 -36.22 15.53 18.51
N GLN A 270 -36.74 14.40 18.02
CA GLN A 270 -37.63 13.52 18.77
C GLN A 270 -36.95 12.15 18.94
N GLY A 271 -36.49 11.82 20.15
CA GLY A 271 -35.97 10.49 20.49
C GLY A 271 -34.46 10.30 20.32
N ASP A 272 -34.02 9.04 20.32
CA ASP A 272 -32.61 8.63 20.25
C ASP A 272 -32.06 8.78 18.82
N CYS A 273 -31.56 9.98 18.52
CA CYS A 273 -30.97 10.32 17.22
C CYS A 273 -29.74 9.44 16.90
N THR A 274 -29.06 8.87 17.89
CA THR A 274 -27.89 8.02 17.64
C THR A 274 -28.25 6.76 16.89
N GLN A 275 -29.27 6.03 17.36
CA GLN A 275 -29.71 4.79 16.72
C GLN A 275 -30.27 5.05 15.31
N LEU A 276 -31.01 6.15 15.14
CA LEU A 276 -31.51 6.56 13.83
C LEU A 276 -30.34 6.85 12.87
N ALA A 277 -29.34 7.61 13.30
CA ALA A 277 -28.18 7.94 12.49
C ALA A 277 -27.42 6.68 12.02
N VAL A 278 -27.15 5.75 12.95
CA VAL A 278 -26.44 4.50 12.66
C VAL A 278 -27.23 3.65 11.66
N LYS A 279 -28.54 3.50 11.87
CA LYS A 279 -29.41 2.73 10.97
C LYS A 279 -29.39 3.30 9.55
N ARG A 280 -29.53 4.62 9.39
CA ARG A 280 -29.57 5.28 8.08
C ARG A 280 -28.20 5.37 7.42
N ALA A 281 -27.13 5.51 8.20
CA ALA A 281 -25.76 5.39 7.69
C ALA A 281 -25.50 3.98 7.12
N GLY A 282 -26.03 2.94 7.75
CA GLY A 282 -25.98 1.56 7.24
C GLY A 282 -26.63 1.42 5.87
N GLU A 283 -27.75 2.12 5.60
CA GLU A 283 -28.40 2.15 4.28
C GLU A 283 -27.52 2.83 3.19
N LEU A 284 -26.57 3.68 3.59
CA LEU A 284 -25.54 4.25 2.70
C LEU A 284 -24.29 3.36 2.57
N GLY A 285 -24.29 2.21 3.24
CA GLY A 285 -23.15 1.29 3.33
C GLY A 285 -22.03 1.80 4.23
N ILE A 286 -22.35 2.57 5.27
CA ILE A 286 -21.40 3.03 6.28
C ILE A 286 -21.78 2.38 7.62
N GLU A 287 -20.92 1.50 8.12
CA GLU A 287 -21.08 0.87 9.42
C GLU A 287 -20.51 1.77 10.52
N ILE A 288 -21.34 2.09 11.51
CA ILE A 288 -21.00 3.00 12.61
C ILE A 288 -21.28 2.30 13.93
N ASN A 289 -20.30 2.28 14.85
CA ASN A 289 -20.54 1.83 16.21
C ASN A 289 -21.33 2.92 16.99
N PRO A 290 -22.55 2.64 17.49
CA PRO A 290 -23.36 3.61 18.23
C PRO A 290 -22.66 4.16 19.48
N GLU A 291 -21.83 3.35 20.14
CA GLU A 291 -21.18 3.71 21.41
C GLU A 291 -20.31 4.96 21.29
N ILE A 292 -19.79 5.24 20.09
CA ILE A 292 -18.99 6.43 19.81
C ILE A 292 -19.76 7.68 20.23
N PHE A 293 -21.03 7.80 19.86
CA PHE A 293 -21.84 9.01 20.06
C PHE A 293 -22.53 9.07 21.42
N MET A 294 -22.48 7.99 22.20
CA MET A 294 -23.06 7.91 23.54
C MET A 294 -22.16 8.54 24.62
N THR A 295 -20.88 8.77 24.29
CA THR A 295 -19.93 9.44 25.19
C THR A 295 -20.07 10.95 25.14
N SER A 296 -19.84 11.65 26.26
CA SER A 296 -19.91 13.12 26.33
C SER A 296 -18.84 13.83 25.49
N SER A 297 -17.76 13.12 25.18
CA SER A 297 -16.64 13.61 24.36
C SER A 297 -16.13 12.47 23.45
N PRO A 298 -16.76 12.23 22.29
CA PRO A 298 -16.30 11.22 21.35
C PRO A 298 -14.89 11.55 20.84
N ASP A 299 -14.11 10.50 20.51
CA ASP A 299 -12.80 10.67 19.89
C ASP A 299 -12.95 11.30 18.50
N TRP A 300 -12.35 12.47 18.35
CA TRP A 300 -12.45 13.27 17.14
C TRP A 300 -11.90 12.59 15.90
N LYS A 301 -10.97 11.63 16.04
CA LYS A 301 -10.47 10.85 14.91
C LYS A 301 -11.54 9.93 14.33
N HIS A 302 -12.29 9.25 15.19
CA HIS A 302 -13.39 8.37 14.79
C HIS A 302 -14.51 9.16 14.14
N ILE A 303 -14.88 10.31 14.70
CA ILE A 303 -15.87 11.20 14.10
C ILE A 303 -15.41 11.69 12.72
N MET A 304 -14.16 12.17 12.60
CA MET A 304 -13.64 12.61 11.30
C MET A 304 -13.64 11.49 10.25
N ALA A 305 -13.34 10.25 10.63
CA ALA A 305 -13.38 9.11 9.72
C ALA A 305 -14.81 8.86 9.21
N ILE A 306 -15.80 8.84 10.10
CA ILE A 306 -17.22 8.67 9.75
C ILE A 306 -17.69 9.79 8.81
N VAL A 307 -17.37 11.04 9.16
CA VAL A 307 -17.77 12.22 8.37
C VAL A 307 -17.08 12.22 7.01
N PHE A 308 -15.84 11.76 6.92
CA PHE A 308 -15.12 11.64 5.66
C PHE A 308 -15.72 10.54 4.77
N GLU A 309 -16.14 9.40 5.32
CA GLU A 309 -16.88 8.38 4.55
C GLU A 309 -18.23 8.91 4.03
N LEU A 310 -18.95 9.71 4.82
CA LEU A 310 -20.15 10.41 4.34
C LEU A 310 -19.82 11.40 3.21
N TYR A 311 -18.72 12.12 3.31
CA TYR A 311 -18.24 12.99 2.24
C TYR A 311 -17.96 12.20 0.94
N LYS A 312 -17.30 11.04 1.04
CA LYS A 312 -17.02 10.17 -0.12
C LYS A 312 -18.30 9.72 -0.82
N LYS A 313 -19.33 9.34 -0.05
CA LYS A 313 -20.64 8.98 -0.60
C LYS A 313 -21.32 10.18 -1.27
N TYR A 314 -21.29 11.34 -0.64
CA TYR A 314 -21.82 12.58 -1.22
C TYR A 314 -21.13 12.93 -2.54
N ASP A 315 -19.80 12.88 -2.57
CA ASP A 315 -19.02 13.23 -3.76
C ASP A 315 -19.25 12.24 -4.91
N TYR A 316 -19.38 10.94 -4.59
CA TYR A 316 -19.79 9.91 -5.55
C TYR A 316 -21.19 10.18 -6.12
N ILE A 317 -22.18 10.47 -5.27
CA ILE A 317 -23.55 10.81 -5.71
C ILE A 317 -23.52 12.07 -6.59
N ARG A 318 -22.83 13.12 -6.17
CA ARG A 318 -22.69 14.37 -6.92
C ARG A 318 -22.09 14.15 -8.31
N LYS A 319 -21.00 13.36 -8.39
CA LYS A 319 -20.33 13.03 -9.66
C LYS A 319 -21.24 12.23 -10.60
N ASN A 320 -22.06 11.31 -10.07
CA ASN A 320 -22.96 10.48 -10.88
C ASN A 320 -24.27 11.18 -11.28
N VAL A 321 -24.81 12.06 -10.44
CA VAL A 321 -26.03 12.83 -10.77
C VAL A 321 -25.72 13.91 -11.82
N GLY A 322 -24.51 14.47 -11.83
CA GLY A 322 -24.06 15.42 -12.86
C GLY A 322 -24.03 14.85 -14.29
N CYS A 323 -23.98 13.52 -14.45
CA CYS A 323 -23.99 12.85 -15.75
C CYS A 323 -25.39 12.61 -16.33
N ASN A 324 -26.47 12.71 -15.53
CA ASN A 324 -27.83 12.36 -15.94
C ASN A 324 -28.72 13.55 -16.32
N LEU A 325 -28.14 14.73 -16.57
CA LEU A 325 -28.87 15.93 -17.02
C LEU A 325 -28.57 16.32 -18.48
N ASN A 326 -27.92 15.43 -19.26
CA ASN A 326 -27.62 15.63 -20.69
C ASN A 326 -28.32 14.60 -21.61
N THR A 327 -29.59 14.31 -21.33
CA THR A 327 -30.56 13.68 -22.25
C THR A 327 -31.89 14.37 -22.07
#